data_AF-A0A024WN11-F1
#
_entry.id   AF-A0A024WN11-F1
#
_cell.length_a   1.000
_cell.length_b   1.000
_cell.length_c   1.000
_cell.angle_alpha   90.00
_cell.angle_beta   90.00
_cell.angle_gamma   90.00
#
_symmetry.space_group_name_H-M   'P 1'
#
loop_
_entity.id
_entity.type
_entity.pdbx_description
1 polymer ?
#
loop_
_entity_poly.entity_id
_entity_poly.type
_entity_poly.pdbx_seq_one_letter_code
_entity_poly.pdbx_strand_id
1 'polypeptide(L)'
;MNDNPVSSYLSKDVLDYEPTKEEIKFYHKNNLKSLRYIFCGKELDDFEKQKIRELKEFVNKLKLKEKDKEKDKEKEVETYQTIFKNTLFDDDNYVLRFLQGNEFVFERCYNDMLRHLTWRKENLPIPLSDVQIFLDKGYCYIHGRDKQMHPIIIINCKNIISANTVMI
;
A
#
# COMPACT_ATOMS: atom_id res chain seq x y z
N MET A 1 26.59 -9.22 -18.15
CA MET A 1 26.16 -9.03 -16.76
C MET A 1 26.82 -7.75 -16.30
N ASN A 2 26.05 -6.69 -16.08
CA ASN A 2 26.61 -5.41 -15.64
C ASN A 2 26.82 -5.50 -14.13
N ASP A 3 28.08 -5.64 -13.72
CA ASP A 3 28.53 -5.41 -12.36
C ASP A 3 28.36 -3.92 -12.05
N ASN A 4 27.17 -3.55 -11.57
CA ASN A 4 27.04 -2.29 -10.86
C ASN A 4 27.98 -2.38 -9.65
N PRO A 5 28.87 -1.39 -9.42
CA PRO A 5 29.71 -1.41 -8.25
C PRO A 5 28.79 -1.50 -7.03
N VAL A 6 29.02 -2.53 -6.20
CA VAL A 6 28.48 -2.61 -4.84
C VAL A 6 28.57 -1.19 -4.28
N SER A 7 27.42 -0.59 -3.95
CA SER A 7 27.37 0.78 -3.44
C SER A 7 28.48 0.94 -2.42
N SER A 8 29.46 1.81 -2.69
CA SER A 8 30.61 2.07 -1.81
C SER A 8 30.19 2.55 -0.41
N TYR A 9 28.89 2.76 -0.22
CA TYR A 9 28.25 3.29 0.97
C TYR A 9 27.44 2.23 1.76
N LEU A 10 27.24 1.02 1.23
CA LEU A 10 26.50 -0.06 1.91
C LEU A 10 27.41 -1.27 2.14
N SER A 11 27.45 -1.77 3.37
CA SER A 11 28.21 -2.98 3.70
C SER A 11 27.57 -4.22 3.09
N LYS A 12 28.37 -5.27 2.86
CA LYS A 12 27.89 -6.56 2.38
C LYS A 12 26.81 -7.16 3.31
N ASP A 13 27.00 -7.05 4.62
CA ASP A 13 26.02 -7.52 5.62
C ASP A 13 24.65 -6.87 5.46
N VAL A 14 24.58 -5.59 5.06
CA VAL A 14 23.30 -4.88 4.83
C VAL A 14 22.65 -5.36 3.54
N LEU A 15 23.43 -5.68 2.51
CA LEU A 15 22.92 -6.17 1.24
C LEU A 15 22.40 -7.61 1.33
N ASP A 16 23.08 -8.44 2.13
CA ASP A 16 22.77 -9.86 2.30
C ASP A 16 21.75 -10.11 3.44
N TYR A 17 21.29 -9.07 4.14
CA TYR A 17 20.35 -9.22 5.26
C TYR A 17 18.95 -9.63 4.77
N GLU A 18 18.51 -10.80 5.23
CA GLU A 18 17.14 -11.29 5.07
C GLU A 18 16.43 -11.34 6.44
N PRO A 19 15.28 -10.66 6.60
CA PRO A 19 14.56 -10.65 7.87
C PRO A 19 13.89 -12.00 8.14
N THR A 20 13.90 -12.40 9.40
CA THR A 20 13.23 -13.62 9.89
C THR A 20 11.70 -13.49 9.82
N LYS A 21 10.99 -14.63 9.92
CA LYS A 21 9.52 -14.68 9.96
C LYS A 21 8.91 -13.84 11.09
N GLU A 22 9.64 -13.65 12.18
CA GLU A 22 9.20 -12.82 13.31
C GLU A 22 9.40 -11.33 13.04
N GLU A 23 10.54 -10.94 12.45
CA GLU A 23 10.87 -9.53 12.12
C GLU A 23 9.98 -8.93 11.01
N ILE A 24 9.39 -9.79 10.18
CA ILE A 24 8.43 -9.37 9.16
C ILE A 24 7.03 -9.11 9.72
N LYS A 25 6.74 -9.47 10.96
CA LYS A 25 5.45 -9.23 11.61
C LYS A 25 5.54 -8.03 12.58
N PHE A 26 4.41 -7.38 12.85
CA PHE A 26 4.31 -6.33 13.87
C PHE A 26 3.01 -6.41 14.65
N TYR A 27 3.02 -5.83 15.85
CA TYR A 27 1.84 -5.71 16.70
C TYR A 27 1.08 -4.43 16.41
N HIS A 28 -0.22 -4.57 16.23
CA HIS A 28 -1.18 -3.48 16.15
C HIS A 28 -1.56 -2.99 17.54
N LYS A 29 -2.22 -1.82 17.60
CA LYS A 29 -2.75 -1.27 18.86
C LYS A 29 -3.74 -2.19 19.57
N ASN A 30 -4.42 -3.04 18.81
CA ASN A 30 -5.36 -4.05 19.33
C ASN A 30 -4.69 -5.39 19.68
N ASN A 31 -3.35 -5.41 19.81
CA ASN A 31 -2.51 -6.59 20.08
C ASN A 31 -2.59 -7.71 19.02
N LEU A 32 -3.23 -7.47 17.88
CA LEU A 32 -3.17 -8.39 16.75
C LEU A 32 -1.78 -8.31 16.10
N LYS A 33 -1.30 -9.44 15.60
CA LYS A 33 -0.02 -9.55 14.92
C LYS A 33 -0.25 -9.85 13.45
N SER A 34 0.43 -9.12 12.56
CA SER A 34 0.33 -9.38 11.12
C SER A 34 1.55 -8.89 10.35
N LEU A 35 1.64 -9.27 9.08
CA LEU A 35 2.73 -9.00 8.14
C LEU A 35 2.88 -7.50 7.91
N ARG A 36 4.09 -6.98 8.09
CA ARG A 36 4.38 -5.58 7.78
C ARG A 36 4.24 -5.37 6.28
N TYR A 37 3.52 -4.32 5.91
CA TYR A 37 3.23 -4.00 4.50
C TYR A 37 4.48 -3.97 3.59
N ILE A 38 5.63 -3.54 4.11
CA ILE A 38 6.89 -3.50 3.36
C ILE A 38 7.37 -4.88 2.87
N PHE A 39 6.80 -5.97 3.39
CA PHE A 39 7.06 -7.35 2.96
C PHE A 39 5.89 -7.94 2.16
N CYS A 40 5.16 -7.08 1.43
CA CYS A 40 4.16 -7.47 0.44
C CYS A 40 4.70 -8.58 -0.47
N GLY A 41 3.92 -9.64 -0.69
CA GLY A 41 4.29 -10.79 -1.50
C GLY A 41 4.91 -11.96 -0.73
N LYS A 42 5.10 -11.84 0.59
CA LYS A 42 5.29 -13.00 1.46
C LYS A 42 3.96 -13.75 1.65
N GLU A 43 4.05 -15.03 1.97
CA GLU A 43 2.85 -15.84 2.20
C GLU A 43 2.08 -15.33 3.43
N LEU A 44 0.77 -15.18 3.25
CA LEU A 44 -0.14 -14.81 4.33
C LEU A 44 -0.41 -16.01 5.25
N ASP A 45 -0.41 -15.77 6.55
CA ASP A 45 -0.78 -16.79 7.54
C ASP A 45 -2.29 -16.97 7.64
N ASP A 46 -2.71 -17.93 8.47
CA ASP A 46 -4.13 -18.28 8.64
C ASP A 46 -4.95 -17.11 9.21
N PHE A 47 -4.35 -16.31 10.10
CA PHE A 47 -5.01 -15.14 10.67
C PHE A 47 -5.27 -14.07 9.60
N GLU A 48 -4.28 -13.79 8.76
CA GLU A 48 -4.39 -12.83 7.66
C GLU A 48 -5.38 -13.29 6.60
N LYS A 49 -5.29 -14.55 6.17
CA LYS A 49 -6.23 -15.19 5.25
C LYS A 49 -7.66 -15.13 5.80
N GLN A 50 -7.83 -15.40 7.10
CA GLN A 50 -9.12 -15.31 7.76
C GLN A 50 -9.69 -13.88 7.72
N LYS A 51 -8.89 -12.86 8.08
CA LYS A 51 -9.36 -11.46 8.11
C LYS A 51 -9.75 -10.94 6.73
N ILE A 52 -9.02 -11.34 5.71
CA ILE A 52 -9.35 -11.00 4.32
C ILE A 52 -10.65 -11.69 3.89
N ARG A 53 -10.84 -12.97 4.22
CA ARG A 53 -12.09 -13.68 3.95
C ARG A 53 -13.28 -13.00 4.65
N GLU A 54 -13.14 -12.65 5.92
CA GLU A 54 -14.18 -11.95 6.69
C GLU A 54 -14.58 -10.61 6.04
N LEU A 55 -13.61 -9.83 5.54
CA LEU A 55 -13.89 -8.61 4.79
C LEU A 55 -14.66 -8.89 3.49
N LYS A 56 -14.22 -9.89 2.70
CA LYS A 56 -14.88 -10.26 1.43
C LYS A 56 -16.34 -10.68 1.67
N GLU A 57 -16.57 -11.48 2.71
CA GLU A 57 -17.91 -11.87 3.14
C GLU A 57 -18.75 -10.69 3.64
N PHE A 58 -18.14 -9.78 4.41
CA PHE A 58 -18.80 -8.56 4.87
C PHE A 58 -19.32 -7.73 3.70
N VAL A 59 -18.48 -7.49 2.68
CA VAL A 59 -18.87 -6.74 1.48
C VAL A 59 -19.99 -7.44 0.72
N ASN A 60 -19.90 -8.76 0.52
CA ASN A 60 -20.95 -9.53 -0.16
C ASN A 60 -22.29 -9.45 0.58
N LYS A 61 -22.28 -9.57 1.92
CA LYS A 61 -23.48 -9.44 2.76
C LYS A 61 -24.06 -8.03 2.71
N LEU A 62 -23.21 -7.00 2.69
CA LEU A 62 -23.63 -5.62 2.57
C LEU A 62 -24.34 -5.39 1.22
N LYS A 63 -23.75 -5.85 0.12
CA LYS A 63 -24.31 -5.69 -1.22
C LYS A 63 -25.61 -6.45 -1.45
N LEU A 64 -25.74 -7.64 -0.86
CA LEU A 64 -27.01 -8.36 -0.88
C LEU A 64 -28.12 -7.56 -0.18
N LYS A 65 -27.83 -7.01 1.00
CA LYS A 65 -28.78 -6.17 1.75
C LYS A 65 -29.14 -4.87 1.03
N GLU A 66 -28.20 -4.29 0.28
CA GLU A 66 -28.48 -3.12 -0.57
C GLU A 66 -29.46 -3.49 -1.68
N LYS A 67 -29.23 -4.60 -2.39
CA LYS A 67 -30.14 -5.08 -3.44
C LYS A 67 -31.54 -5.40 -2.92
N ASP A 68 -31.67 -6.04 -1.75
CA ASP A 68 -32.98 -6.38 -1.18
C ASP A 68 -33.87 -5.15 -0.91
N LYS A 69 -33.26 -3.97 -0.79
CA LYS A 69 -33.96 -2.68 -0.62
C LYS A 69 -34.25 -1.98 -1.95
N GLU A 70 -33.57 -2.35 -3.03
CA GLU A 70 -33.78 -1.78 -4.36
C GLU A 70 -35.06 -2.36 -4.98
N LYS A 71 -35.82 -1.49 -5.68
CA LYS A 71 -37.05 -1.90 -6.38
C LYS A 71 -36.77 -2.62 -7.70
N ASP A 72 -35.55 -2.46 -8.23
CA ASP A 72 -35.14 -3.00 -9.51
C ASP A 72 -34.53 -4.39 -9.35
N LYS A 73 -35.32 -5.43 -9.64
CA LYS A 73 -34.94 -6.82 -9.39
C LYS A 73 -34.03 -7.41 -10.47
N GLU A 74 -33.89 -6.75 -11.62
CA GLU A 74 -33.18 -7.30 -12.78
C GLU A 74 -31.67 -7.12 -12.71
N LYS A 75 -31.16 -6.17 -11.91
CA LYS A 75 -29.73 -5.91 -11.78
C LYS A 75 -29.02 -7.03 -11.01
N GLU A 76 -27.89 -7.54 -11.52
CA GLU A 76 -27.07 -8.51 -10.79
C GLU A 76 -26.53 -7.93 -9.47
N VAL A 77 -26.42 -8.77 -8.43
CA VAL A 77 -25.84 -8.36 -7.13
C VAL A 77 -24.35 -8.11 -7.32
N GLU A 78 -23.87 -6.93 -6.97
CA GLU A 78 -22.43 -6.70 -6.89
C GLU A 78 -21.81 -7.53 -5.76
N THR A 79 -20.67 -8.16 -6.03
CA THR A 79 -19.86 -8.87 -5.04
C THR A 79 -18.52 -8.17 -4.87
N TYR A 80 -17.78 -8.50 -3.80
CA TYR A 80 -16.41 -8.08 -3.62
C TYR A 80 -15.59 -8.32 -4.90
N GLN A 81 -15.67 -9.54 -5.44
CA GLN A 81 -14.95 -9.91 -6.66
C GLN A 81 -15.35 -9.03 -7.84
N THR A 82 -16.64 -8.79 -8.07
CA THR A 82 -17.04 -7.96 -9.22
C THR A 82 -16.65 -6.49 -9.07
N ILE A 83 -16.66 -5.96 -7.84
CA ILE A 83 -16.32 -4.55 -7.55
C ILE A 83 -14.81 -4.33 -7.71
N PHE A 84 -13.99 -5.25 -7.21
CA PHE A 84 -12.54 -5.06 -7.07
C PHE A 84 -11.70 -5.81 -8.12
N LYS A 85 -12.33 -6.60 -9.00
CA LYS A 85 -11.64 -7.28 -10.12
C LYS A 85 -10.84 -6.28 -10.94
N ASN A 86 -9.62 -6.67 -11.32
CA ASN A 86 -8.68 -5.83 -12.08
C ASN A 86 -8.31 -4.51 -11.38
N THR A 87 -8.50 -4.42 -10.07
CA THR A 87 -7.97 -3.33 -9.26
C THR A 87 -6.83 -3.85 -8.39
N LEU A 88 -6.10 -2.94 -7.76
CA LEU A 88 -5.14 -3.26 -6.70
C LEU A 88 -5.72 -4.10 -5.53
N PHE A 89 -7.04 -4.08 -5.32
CA PHE A 89 -7.70 -4.88 -4.28
C PHE A 89 -8.03 -6.31 -4.73
N ASP A 90 -7.60 -6.69 -5.93
CA ASP A 90 -7.52 -8.10 -6.33
C ASP A 90 -6.31 -8.81 -5.70
N ASP A 91 -5.34 -8.06 -5.17
CA ASP A 91 -4.20 -8.57 -4.40
C ASP A 91 -4.47 -8.52 -2.89
N ASP A 92 -4.54 -9.71 -2.28
CA ASP A 92 -4.77 -9.92 -0.86
C ASP A 92 -3.73 -9.24 0.05
N ASN A 93 -2.46 -9.09 -0.39
CA ASN A 93 -1.48 -8.33 0.38
C ASN A 93 -1.83 -6.84 0.45
N TYR A 94 -2.36 -6.29 -0.64
CA TYR A 94 -2.79 -4.90 -0.68
C TYR A 94 -4.07 -4.69 0.13
N VAL A 95 -4.98 -5.67 0.13
CA VAL A 95 -6.16 -5.67 1.00
C VAL A 95 -5.75 -5.67 2.47
N LEU A 96 -4.76 -6.50 2.85
CA LEU A 96 -4.25 -6.55 4.22
C LEU A 96 -3.74 -5.17 4.70
N ARG A 97 -3.07 -4.40 3.84
CA ARG A 97 -2.63 -3.03 4.17
C ARG A 97 -3.79 -2.15 4.62
N PHE A 98 -4.93 -2.22 3.94
CA PHE A 98 -6.11 -1.43 4.27
C PHE A 98 -6.80 -1.93 5.54
N LEU A 99 -6.87 -3.25 5.73
CA LEU A 99 -7.35 -3.84 6.98
C LEU A 99 -6.53 -3.37 8.19
N GLN A 100 -5.20 -3.39 8.06
CA GLN A 100 -4.27 -2.93 9.08
C GLN A 100 -4.45 -1.44 9.40
N GLY A 101 -4.48 -0.58 8.37
CA GLY A 101 -4.69 0.86 8.54
C GLY A 101 -6.05 1.21 9.16
N ASN A 102 -7.04 0.32 9.01
CA ASN A 102 -8.39 0.46 9.56
C ASN A 102 -8.62 -0.35 10.85
N GLU A 103 -7.56 -0.85 11.49
CA GLU A 103 -7.65 -1.63 12.75
C GLU A 103 -8.63 -2.82 12.64
N PHE A 104 -8.75 -3.39 11.45
CA PHE A 104 -9.66 -4.47 11.07
C PHE A 104 -11.16 -4.13 11.22
N VAL A 105 -11.52 -2.84 11.20
CA VAL A 105 -12.92 -2.38 11.10
C VAL A 105 -13.37 -2.45 9.64
N PHE A 106 -14.14 -3.50 9.29
CA PHE A 106 -14.47 -3.83 7.89
C PHE A 106 -15.24 -2.75 7.14
N GLU A 107 -16.22 -2.11 7.79
CA GLU A 107 -17.00 -1.04 7.17
C GLU A 107 -16.10 0.15 6.79
N ARG A 108 -15.24 0.57 7.71
CA ARG A 108 -14.28 1.66 7.47
C ARG A 108 -13.27 1.29 6.38
N CYS A 109 -12.75 0.06 6.44
CA CYS A 109 -11.84 -0.49 5.45
C CYS A 109 -12.46 -0.46 4.04
N TYR A 110 -13.68 -0.98 3.89
CA TYR A 110 -14.38 -0.98 2.61
C TYR A 110 -14.59 0.43 2.04
N ASN A 111 -15.02 1.38 2.89
CA ASN A 111 -15.20 2.77 2.47
C ASN A 111 -13.88 3.45 2.08
N ASP A 112 -12.78 3.16 2.78
CA ASP A 112 -11.45 3.63 2.41
C ASP A 112 -10.95 3.04 1.10
N MET A 113 -11.22 1.75 0.85
CA MET A 113 -10.87 1.10 -0.41
C MET A 113 -11.57 1.79 -1.59
N LEU A 114 -12.87 2.04 -1.49
CA LEU A 114 -13.61 2.76 -2.53
C LEU A 114 -13.06 4.17 -2.75
N ARG A 115 -12.84 4.93 -1.67
CA ARG A 115 -12.25 6.27 -1.74
C ARG A 115 -10.86 6.26 -2.39
N HIS A 116 -10.06 5.25 -2.10
CA HIS A 116 -8.74 5.10 -2.71
C HIS A 116 -8.81 4.84 -4.21
N LEU A 117 -9.74 4.01 -4.69
CA LEU A 117 -9.93 3.80 -6.14
C LEU A 117 -10.36 5.09 -6.84
N THR A 118 -11.30 5.84 -6.25
CA THR A 118 -11.73 7.15 -6.79
C THR A 118 -10.56 8.11 -6.88
N TRP A 119 -9.80 8.29 -5.79
CA TRP A 119 -8.63 9.17 -5.77
C TRP A 119 -7.60 8.78 -6.82
N ARG A 120 -7.30 7.47 -6.97
CA ARG A 120 -6.34 7.00 -7.97
C ARG A 120 -6.79 7.31 -9.40
N LYS A 121 -8.07 7.12 -9.70
CA LYS A 121 -8.63 7.43 -11.02
C LYS A 121 -8.51 8.93 -11.34
N GLU A 122 -8.64 9.78 -10.33
CA GLU A 122 -8.57 11.24 -10.47
C GLU A 122 -7.14 11.79 -10.52
N ASN A 123 -6.16 11.09 -9.92
CA ASN A 123 -4.82 11.65 -9.66
C ASN A 123 -3.67 10.86 -10.31
N LEU A 124 -3.89 9.64 -10.83
CA LEU A 124 -2.85 8.79 -11.39
C LEU A 124 -3.16 8.36 -12.83
N PRO A 125 -2.12 8.13 -13.67
CA PRO A 125 -0.69 8.30 -13.39
C PRO A 125 -0.26 9.78 -13.42
N ILE A 126 0.78 10.12 -12.64
CA ILE A 126 1.44 11.42 -12.73
C ILE A 126 2.46 11.34 -13.87
N PRO A 127 2.40 12.23 -14.88
CA PRO A 127 3.40 12.25 -15.95
C PRO A 127 4.82 12.50 -15.40
N LEU A 128 5.79 11.73 -15.89
CA LEU A 128 7.20 11.91 -15.49
C LEU A 128 7.71 13.32 -15.78
N SER A 129 7.26 13.90 -16.91
CA SER A 129 7.58 15.29 -17.31
C SER A 129 7.29 16.30 -16.22
N ASP A 130 6.24 16.08 -15.44
CA ASP A 130 5.75 17.03 -14.44
C ASP A 130 6.61 17.00 -13.17
N VAL A 131 7.36 15.91 -12.97
CA VAL A 131 8.17 15.69 -11.76
C VAL A 131 9.68 15.62 -12.03
N GLN A 132 10.10 15.43 -13.28
CA GLN A 132 11.49 15.19 -13.67
C GLN A 132 12.45 16.27 -13.14
N ILE A 133 12.06 17.54 -13.28
CA ILE A 133 12.88 18.67 -12.82
C ILE A 133 13.16 18.62 -11.30
N PHE A 134 12.20 18.13 -10.51
CA PHE A 134 12.38 18.00 -9.06
C PHE A 134 13.29 16.82 -8.71
N LEU A 135 13.17 15.72 -9.47
CA LEU A 135 14.03 14.56 -9.32
C LEU A 135 15.49 14.88 -9.67
N ASP A 136 15.72 15.56 -10.80
CA ASP A 136 17.06 15.94 -11.27
C ASP A 136 17.78 16.88 -10.30
N LYS A 137 17.03 17.77 -9.63
CA LYS A 137 17.55 18.67 -8.60
C LYS A 137 17.76 17.99 -7.24
N GLY A 138 17.50 16.69 -7.14
CA GLY A 138 17.66 15.92 -5.91
C GLY A 138 16.71 16.37 -4.80
N TYR A 139 15.50 16.83 -5.13
CA TYR A 139 14.51 17.21 -4.11
C TYR A 139 14.01 16.00 -3.34
N CYS A 140 13.92 14.84 -4.01
CA CYS A 140 13.52 13.58 -3.44
C CYS A 140 14.38 12.45 -4.02
N TYR A 141 14.91 11.58 -3.17
CA TYR A 141 15.66 10.39 -3.60
C TYR A 141 15.60 9.26 -2.55
N ILE A 142 15.84 8.04 -3.00
CA ILE A 142 15.89 6.84 -2.14
C ILE A 142 17.35 6.63 -1.70
N HIS A 143 17.59 6.60 -0.39
CA HIS A 143 18.94 6.42 0.17
C HIS A 143 19.29 4.96 0.45
N GLY A 144 18.29 4.14 0.83
CA GLY A 144 18.50 2.76 1.24
C GLY A 144 17.36 2.26 2.12
N ARG A 145 17.68 1.41 3.10
CA ARG A 145 16.73 0.87 4.08
C ARG A 145 17.22 1.11 5.51
N ASP A 146 16.30 1.22 6.46
CA ASP A 146 16.65 1.23 7.88
C ASP A 146 16.87 -0.20 8.43
N LYS A 147 17.24 -0.30 9.72
CA LYS A 147 17.43 -1.59 10.42
C LYS A 147 16.20 -2.49 10.45
N GLN A 148 15.03 -1.97 10.11
CA GLN A 148 13.78 -2.70 10.05
C GLN A 148 13.32 -2.92 8.59
N MET A 149 14.18 -2.67 7.61
CA MET A 149 13.92 -2.80 6.16
C MET A 149 12.97 -1.78 5.55
N HIS A 150 12.59 -0.72 6.28
CA HIS A 150 11.79 0.35 5.69
C HIS A 150 12.63 1.12 4.66
N PRO A 151 12.10 1.41 3.46
CA PRO A 151 12.79 2.28 2.52
C PRO A 151 12.95 3.69 3.11
N ILE A 152 14.15 4.24 3.02
CA ILE A 152 14.48 5.60 3.45
C ILE A 152 14.35 6.53 2.25
N ILE A 153 13.35 7.40 2.31
CA ILE A 153 13.12 8.47 1.33
C ILE A 153 13.64 9.78 1.95
N ILE A 154 14.56 10.45 1.24
CA ILE A 154 15.07 11.75 1.65
C ILE A 154 14.34 12.84 0.87
N ILE A 155 13.78 13.80 1.59
CA ILE A 155 13.21 15.02 1.02
C ILE A 155 14.14 16.18 1.40
N ASN A 156 14.80 16.78 0.40
CA ASN A 156 15.73 17.87 0.62
C ASN A 156 14.99 19.23 0.62
N CYS A 157 14.47 19.62 1.78
CA CYS A 157 13.72 20.87 1.95
C CYS A 157 14.55 22.12 1.62
N LYS A 158 15.89 22.08 1.80
CA LYS A 158 16.76 23.21 1.48
C LYS A 158 16.74 23.51 -0.03
N ASN A 159 16.87 22.48 -0.86
CA ASN A 159 16.82 22.63 -2.32
C ASN A 159 15.44 23.14 -2.79
N ILE A 160 14.37 22.75 -2.10
CA ILE A 160 13.00 23.24 -2.38
C ILE A 160 12.89 24.74 -2.08
N ILE A 161 13.34 25.18 -0.90
CA ILE A 161 13.25 26.58 -0.48
C ILE A 161 14.13 27.48 -1.36
N SER A 162 15.39 27.08 -1.58
CA SER A 162 16.34 27.88 -2.36
C SER A 162 15.91 28.09 -3.82
N ALA A 163 15.15 27.15 -4.41
CA ALA A 163 14.62 27.34 -5.75
C ALA A 163 13.52 28.42 -5.85
N ASN A 164 12.77 28.66 -4.77
CA ASN A 164 11.75 29.71 -4.72
C ASN A 164 12.35 31.09 -4.40
N THR A 165 13.57 31.14 -3.86
CA THR A 165 14.24 32.40 -3.51
C THR A 165 14.94 33.05 -4.71
N VAL A 166 15.21 32.31 -5.79
CA VAL A 166 15.88 32.83 -7.01
C VAL A 166 14.87 33.46 -8.00
N MET A 167 13.57 33.50 -7.65
CA MET A 167 12.49 34.10 -8.45
C MET A 167 12.06 35.51 -7.96
N ILE A 168 12.93 36.24 -7.25
CA ILE A 168 12.70 37.64 -6.84
C ILE A 168 13.84 38.53 -7.35
#